data_AF-A0A2G9G9I2-F1
#
_entry.id   AF-A0A2G9G9I2-F1
#
_cell.length_a   1.000
_cell.length_b   1.000
_cell.length_c   1.000
_cell.angle_alpha   90.00
_cell.angle_beta   90.00
_cell.angle_gamma   90.00
#
_symmetry.space_group_name_H-M   'P 1'
#
loop_
_entity.id
_entity.type
_entity.pdbx_description
1 polymer ?
#
loop_
_entity_poly.entity_id
_entity_poly.type
_entity_poly.pdbx_seq_one_letter_code
_entity_poly.pdbx_strand_id
1 'polypeptide(L)'
;MCGKGTVRCTSWTDQNLGCRFLSCKNLKKKGGCNFFLWTDPSMRGRSIQIIPGLLYQPKEEEHKASRRKKREKILWFFLLLSSFFLLWFWLGIELELKGCN
;
A
#
# COMPACT_ATOMS: atom_id res chain seq x y z
N MET A 1 -33.43 16.04 -14.88
CA MET A 1 -32.74 16.74 -13.76
C MET A 1 -33.76 16.96 -12.64
N CYS A 2 -33.42 16.79 -11.35
CA CYS A 2 -34.37 16.90 -10.24
C CYS A 2 -34.51 18.32 -9.64
N GLY A 3 -33.97 19.35 -10.30
CA GLY A 3 -34.01 20.75 -9.85
C GLY A 3 -33.15 21.07 -8.61
N LYS A 4 -32.58 20.06 -7.95
CA LYS A 4 -31.63 20.23 -6.84
C LYS A 4 -30.24 20.52 -7.39
N GLY A 5 -29.45 21.32 -6.67
CA GLY A 5 -28.10 21.73 -7.08
C GLY A 5 -27.16 20.56 -7.39
N THR A 6 -26.05 20.85 -8.08
CA THR A 6 -25.02 19.86 -8.45
C THR A 6 -23.79 19.97 -7.54
N VAL A 7 -23.04 18.89 -7.46
CA VAL A 7 -21.73 18.84 -6.80
C VAL A 7 -20.67 18.39 -7.79
N ARG A 8 -19.49 18.99 -7.72
CA ARG A 8 -18.33 18.59 -8.52
C ARG A 8 -17.60 17.45 -7.79
N CYS A 9 -17.39 16.34 -8.49
CA CYS A 9 -16.73 15.15 -8.02
C CYS A 9 -15.52 14.84 -8.90
N THR A 10 -14.57 14.07 -8.38
CA THR A 10 -13.41 13.56 -9.11
C THR A 10 -13.50 12.04 -9.19
N SER A 11 -13.31 11.48 -10.37
CA SER A 11 -13.24 10.05 -10.60
C SER A 11 -11.85 9.51 -10.27
N TRP A 12 -11.82 8.33 -9.66
CA TRP A 12 -10.60 7.63 -9.25
C TRP A 12 -10.51 6.22 -9.86
N THR A 13 -11.26 5.95 -10.93
CA THR A 13 -11.14 4.69 -11.68
C THR A 13 -9.99 4.79 -12.67
N ASP A 14 -9.30 3.68 -12.95
CA ASP A 14 -8.10 3.64 -13.81
C ASP A 14 -8.29 4.31 -15.17
N GLN A 15 -9.49 4.17 -15.76
CA GLN A 15 -9.81 4.76 -17.06
C GLN A 15 -10.12 6.27 -16.99
N ASN A 16 -10.52 6.78 -15.82
CA ASN A 16 -10.97 8.16 -15.63
C ASN A 16 -10.28 8.81 -14.42
N LEU A 17 -9.00 8.49 -14.19
CA LEU A 17 -8.24 8.99 -13.05
C LEU A 17 -8.14 10.51 -13.11
N GLY A 18 -8.63 11.18 -12.07
CA GLY A 18 -8.57 12.64 -11.95
C GLY A 18 -9.60 13.40 -12.79
N CYS A 19 -10.44 12.72 -13.58
CA CYS A 19 -11.50 13.37 -14.36
C CYS A 19 -12.59 13.92 -13.44
N ARG A 20 -12.95 15.18 -13.61
CA ARG A 20 -14.04 15.81 -12.87
C ARG A 20 -15.37 15.59 -13.57
N PHE A 21 -16.41 15.32 -12.78
CA PHE A 21 -17.79 15.25 -13.23
C PHE A 21 -18.70 15.99 -12.27
N LEU A 22 -19.87 16.40 -12.75
CA LEU A 22 -20.96 16.90 -11.95
C LEU A 22 -21.93 15.76 -11.65
N SER A 23 -22.37 15.68 -10.40
CA SER A 23 -23.42 14.77 -9.97
C SER A 23 -24.51 15.50 -9.17
N CYS A 24 -25.64 14.83 -8.98
CA CYS A 24 -26.69 15.31 -8.09
C CYS A 24 -26.13 15.52 -6.66
N LYS A 25 -26.39 16.69 -6.05
CA LYS A 25 -25.95 16.97 -4.68
C LYS A 25 -26.50 15.98 -3.66
N ASN A 26 -27.72 15.50 -3.86
CA ASN A 26 -28.24 14.40 -3.07
C ASN A 26 -27.63 13.09 -3.57
N LEU A 27 -27.00 12.35 -2.66
CA LEU A 27 -26.47 11.02 -2.94
C LEU A 27 -27.60 10.10 -3.42
N LYS A 28 -27.35 9.23 -4.40
CA LYS A 28 -28.34 8.29 -4.94
C LYS A 28 -29.01 7.44 -3.84
N LYS A 29 -28.24 7.01 -2.84
CA LYS A 29 -28.72 6.27 -1.65
C LYS A 29 -29.68 7.07 -0.75
N LYS A 30 -29.73 8.40 -0.89
CA LYS A 30 -30.61 9.32 -0.14
C LYS A 30 -31.70 9.92 -1.03
N GLY A 31 -32.12 9.22 -2.08
CA GLY A 31 -33.14 9.71 -3.02
C GLY A 31 -32.62 10.74 -4.04
N GLY A 32 -31.31 10.74 -4.30
CA GLY A 32 -30.70 11.52 -5.37
C GLY A 32 -31.05 11.00 -6.76
N CYS A 33 -31.10 11.88 -7.76
CA CYS A 33 -31.36 11.48 -9.14
C CYS A 33 -30.06 10.98 -9.84
N ASN A 34 -30.21 10.33 -10.99
CA ASN A 34 -29.11 9.81 -11.80
C ASN A 34 -28.38 10.88 -12.65
N PHE A 35 -28.41 12.14 -12.24
CA PHE A 35 -27.72 13.19 -12.98
C PHE A 35 -26.20 12.98 -12.92
N PHE A 36 -25.58 12.97 -14.10
CA PHE A 36 -24.15 12.79 -14.30
C PHE A 36 -23.71 13.55 -15.56
N LEU A 37 -22.63 14.32 -15.46
CA LEU A 37 -22.06 15.06 -16.59
C LEU A 37 -20.54 15.22 -16.41
N TRP A 38 -19.73 14.81 -17.38
CA TRP A 38 -18.29 15.06 -17.37
C TRP A 38 -18.01 16.56 -17.54
N THR A 39 -17.16 17.13 -16.67
CA THR A 39 -16.72 18.54 -16.79
C THR A 39 -15.38 18.68 -17.49
N ASP A 40 -14.50 17.71 -17.30
CA ASP A 40 -13.24 17.68 -18.04
C ASP A 40 -13.46 16.93 -19.35
N PRO A 41 -12.83 17.34 -20.47
CA PRO A 41 -12.74 16.48 -21.64
C PRO A 41 -12.12 15.14 -21.23
N SER A 42 -12.51 14.04 -21.88
CA SER A 42 -11.92 12.73 -21.60
C SER A 42 -10.40 12.85 -21.60
N MET A 43 -9.77 12.38 -20.52
CA MET A 43 -8.33 12.42 -20.38
C MET A 43 -7.70 11.81 -21.64
N ARG A 44 -6.82 12.56 -22.32
CA ARG A 44 -6.16 12.06 -23.55
C ARG A 44 -5.36 10.82 -23.21
N GLY A 45 -5.45 9.77 -24.06
CA GLY A 45 -4.94 8.42 -23.75
C GLY A 45 -3.49 8.33 -23.24
N ARG A 46 -2.63 9.31 -23.53
CA ARG A 46 -1.26 9.38 -22.98
C ARG A 46 -1.24 9.61 -21.47
N SER A 47 -2.09 10.47 -20.90
CA SER A 47 -2.12 10.69 -19.44
C SER A 47 -2.69 9.49 -18.70
N ILE A 48 -3.66 8.78 -19.31
CA ILE A 48 -4.21 7.53 -18.79
C ILE A 48 -3.13 6.43 -18.70
N GLN A 49 -2.12 6.44 -19.57
CA GLN A 49 -1.04 5.44 -19.53
C GLN A 49 0.09 5.81 -18.56
N ILE A 50 0.42 7.11 -18.45
CA ILE A 50 1.55 7.58 -17.63
C ILE A 50 1.21 7.52 -16.13
N ILE A 51 0.01 7.93 -15.73
CA ILE A 51 -0.37 8.03 -14.31
C ILE A 51 -0.33 6.67 -13.60
N PRO A 52 -0.88 5.57 -14.16
CA PRO A 52 -0.75 4.25 -13.55
C PRO A 52 0.71 3.81 -13.47
N GLY A 53 1.49 3.96 -14.54
CA GLY A 53 2.92 3.58 -14.52
C GLY A 53 3.68 4.25 -13.38
N LEU A 54 3.45 5.54 -13.18
CA LEU A 54 4.02 6.33 -12.08
C LEU A 54 3.53 5.91 -10.70
N LEU A 55 2.32 5.38 -10.56
CA LEU A 55 1.77 4.91 -9.28
C LEU A 55 2.15 3.46 -8.96
N TYR A 56 2.35 2.62 -9.98
CA TYR A 56 2.72 1.21 -9.81
C TYR A 56 4.22 1.04 -9.51
N GLN A 57 5.09 1.84 -10.13
CA GLN A 57 6.54 1.78 -9.89
C GLN A 57 6.92 1.96 -8.40
N PRO A 58 6.46 3.01 -7.69
CA PRO A 58 6.76 3.19 -6.27
C PRO A 58 6.22 2.04 -5.42
N LYS A 59 5.01 1.54 -5.72
CA LYS A 59 4.41 0.42 -4.98
C LYS A 59 5.21 -0.86 -5.15
N GLU A 60 5.72 -1.13 -6.34
CA GLU A 60 6.55 -2.31 -6.59
C GLU A 60 7.89 -2.22 -5.83
N GLU A 61 8.51 -1.04 -5.84
CA GLU A 61 9.75 -0.77 -5.11
C GLU A 61 9.57 -0.89 -3.60
N GLU A 62 8.52 -0.29 -3.03
CA GLU A 62 8.15 -0.42 -1.63
C GLU A 62 7.89 -1.89 -1.25
N HIS A 63 7.21 -2.63 -2.12
CA HIS A 63 6.95 -4.03 -1.88
C HIS A 63 8.23 -4.87 -1.92
N LYS A 64 9.15 -4.60 -2.85
CA LYS A 64 10.47 -5.25 -2.91
C LYS A 64 11.32 -4.90 -1.68
N ALA A 65 11.35 -3.63 -1.28
CA ALA A 65 12.05 -3.16 -0.09
C ALA A 65 11.51 -3.80 1.19
N SER A 66 10.18 -3.91 1.32
CA SER A 66 9.52 -4.59 2.44
C SER A 66 9.87 -6.09 2.48
N ARG A 67 9.87 -6.79 1.34
CA ARG A 67 10.32 -8.19 1.25
C ARG A 67 11.79 -8.33 1.66
N ARG A 68 12.67 -7.42 1.22
CA ARG A 68 14.10 -7.41 1.57
C ARG A 68 14.30 -7.25 3.08
N LYS A 69 13.65 -6.25 3.69
CA LYS A 69 13.69 -6.02 5.15
C LYS A 69 13.16 -7.21 5.95
N LYS A 70 12.09 -7.88 5.48
CA LYS A 70 11.56 -9.09 6.13
C LYS A 70 12.58 -10.24 6.12
N ARG A 71 13.21 -10.50 4.97
CA ARG A 71 14.27 -11.53 4.85
C ARG A 71 15.44 -11.22 5.77
N GLU A 72 15.87 -9.96 5.80
CA GLU A 72 16.96 -9.50 6.65
C GLU A 72 16.65 -9.73 8.14
N LYS A 73 15.45 -9.34 8.61
CA LYS A 73 15.03 -9.60 10.00
C LYS A 73 14.98 -11.09 10.34
N ILE A 74 14.54 -11.93 9.40
CA ILE A 74 14.53 -13.39 9.59
C ILE A 74 15.95 -13.92 9.73
N LEU A 75 16.87 -13.50 8.86
CA LEU A 75 18.28 -13.90 8.94
C LEU A 75 18.92 -13.43 10.25
N TRP A 76 18.69 -12.17 10.66
CA TRP A 76 19.16 -11.65 11.93
C TRP A 76 18.60 -12.41 13.13
N PHE A 77 17.32 -12.78 13.10
CA PHE A 77 16.72 -13.58 14.15
C PHE A 77 17.43 -14.93 14.33
N PHE A 78 17.71 -15.64 13.23
CA PHE A 78 18.45 -16.91 13.29
C PHE A 78 19.91 -16.74 13.75
N LEU A 79 20.59 -15.67 13.31
CA LEU A 79 21.95 -15.36 13.76
C LEU A 79 21.98 -15.07 15.27
N LEU A 80 21.03 -14.29 15.78
CA LEU A 80 20.93 -14.00 17.21
C LEU A 80 20.59 -15.26 18.02
N LEU A 81 19.65 -16.07 17.54
CA LEU A 81 19.24 -17.31 18.21
C LEU A 81 20.37 -18.33 18.28
N SER A 82 21.07 -18.55 17.15
CA SER A 82 22.22 -19.48 17.10
C SER A 82 23.38 -18.97 17.94
N SER A 83 23.70 -17.66 17.89
CA SER A 83 24.72 -17.06 18.74
C SER A 83 24.39 -17.22 20.23
N PHE A 84 23.14 -16.97 20.62
CA PHE A 84 22.69 -17.15 21.99
C PHE A 84 22.80 -18.61 22.44
N PHE A 85 22.39 -19.55 21.59
CA PHE A 85 22.49 -20.99 21.85
C PHE A 85 23.95 -21.43 22.04
N LEU A 86 24.86 -20.97 21.17
CA LEU A 86 26.29 -21.30 21.28
C LEU A 86 26.91 -20.70 22.55
N LEU A 87 26.56 -19.48 22.93
CA LEU A 87 27.04 -18.85 24.17
C LEU A 87 26.52 -19.59 25.40
N TRP A 88 25.23 -19.96 25.42
CA TRP A 88 24.65 -20.73 26.51
C TRP A 88 25.27 -22.13 26.64
N PHE A 89 25.45 -22.82 25.50
CA PHE A 89 26.09 -24.12 25.45
C PHE A 89 27.55 -24.07 25.91
N TRP A 90 28.32 -23.06 25.46
CA TRP A 90 29.70 -22.85 25.89
C TRP A 90 29.80 -22.56 27.39
N LEU A 91 28.96 -21.67 27.91
CA LEU A 91 28.91 -21.37 29.35
C LEU A 91 28.51 -22.59 30.18
N GLY A 92 27.61 -23.44 29.68
CA GLY A 92 27.24 -24.71 30.32
C GLY A 92 28.43 -25.66 30.45
N ILE A 93 29.19 -25.86 29.36
CA ILE A 93 30.41 -26.68 29.37
C ILE A 93 31.46 -26.12 30.32
N GLU A 94 31.68 -24.80 30.30
CA GLU A 94 32.65 -24.12 31.16
C GLU A 94 32.32 -24.29 32.66
N LEU A 95 31.03 -24.27 33.02
CA LEU A 95 30.56 -24.47 34.39
C LEU A 95 30.71 -25.93 34.84
N GLU A 96 30.44 -26.91 33.98
CA GLU A 96 30.68 -28.33 34.30
C GLU A 96 32.18 -28.63 34.48
N LEU A 97 33.04 -28.05 33.66
CA LEU A 97 34.50 -28.19 33.81
C LEU A 97 35.03 -27.55 35.11
N LYS A 98 34.43 -26.43 35.55
CA LYS A 98 34.82 -25.74 36.80
C LYS A 98 34.20 -26.33 38.06
N GLY A 99 33.10 -27.08 37.96
CA GLY A 99 32.45 -27.76 39.08
C GLY A 99 33.11 -29.09 39.48
N CYS A 100 34.15 -29.53 38.75
CA CYS A 100 34.89 -30.77 39.01
C CYS A 100 36.20 -30.56 39.80
N ASN A 101 36.31 -29.49 40.59
CA ASN A 101 37.48 -29.21 41.46
C ASN A 101 37.02 -28.92 42.89
#